data_AF-A0AAV5XGT3-F1
#
_entry.id   AF-A0AAV5XGT3-F1
#
_cell.length_a   1.000
_cell.length_b   1.000
_cell.length_c   1.000
_cell.angle_alpha   90.00
_cell.angle_beta   90.00
_cell.angle_gamma   90.00
#
_symmetry.space_group_name_H-M   'P 1'
#
loop_
_entity.id
_entity.type
_entity.pdbx_description
1 polymer ?
#
loop_
_entity_poly.entity_id
_entity_poly.type
_entity_poly.pdbx_seq_one_letter_code
_entity_poly.pdbx_strand_id
1 'polypeptide(L)'
;MSWLTRARQVIPGASQTLSKGPEMFVEGAYPVFLERGSGCRVWDVDGNEYVDYILGLASITLGYAYPAVTEAVARQLERGSIFSLPHPLEVEVAERLARVIPCAQMARFLKTGSE
;
A
#
# COMPACT_ATOMS: atom_id res chain seq x y z
N MET A 1 -9.80 6.72 24.53
CA MET A 1 -8.77 7.63 23.99
C MET A 1 -8.68 7.37 22.49
N SER A 2 -8.76 8.40 21.64
CA SER A 2 -8.81 8.23 20.18
C SER A 2 -7.47 7.73 19.60
N TRP A 3 -7.51 7.18 18.39
CA TRP A 3 -6.30 6.77 17.67
C TRP A 3 -5.33 7.94 17.43
N LEU A 4 -5.85 9.13 17.11
CA LEU A 4 -5.02 10.32 16.87
C LEU A 4 -4.24 10.75 18.13
N THR A 5 -4.88 10.72 19.30
CA THR A 5 -4.20 11.04 20.57
C THR A 5 -3.04 10.08 20.83
N ARG A 6 -3.24 8.78 20.59
CA ARG A 6 -2.19 7.76 20.76
C ARG A 6 -1.06 7.95 19.74
N ALA A 7 -1.39 8.19 18.47
CA ALA A 7 -0.41 8.39 17.41
C ALA A 7 0.49 9.60 17.66
N ARG A 8 -0.07 10.73 18.12
CA ARG A 8 0.69 11.94 18.46
C ARG A 8 1.73 11.74 19.57
N GLN A 9 1.58 10.70 20.40
CA GLN A 9 2.53 10.39 21.48
C GLN A 9 3.72 9.55 21.01
N VAL A 10 3.54 8.77 19.93
CA VAL A 10 4.51 7.72 19.55
C VAL A 10 4.97 7.79 18.09
N ILE A 11 4.38 8.67 17.27
CA ILE A 11 4.70 8.84 15.85
C ILE A 11 4.83 10.34 15.55
N PRO A 12 6.01 10.84 15.15
CA PRO A 12 6.16 12.21 14.64
C PRO A 12 5.20 12.45 13.46
N GLY A 13 4.47 13.57 13.47
CA GLY A 13 3.44 13.86 12.47
C GLY A 13 2.23 12.90 12.49
N ALA A 14 2.12 12.05 13.52
CA ALA A 14 1.04 11.07 13.70
C ALA A 14 0.84 10.08 12.53
N SER A 15 1.81 9.94 11.62
CA SER A 15 1.77 9.04 10.46
C SER A 15 3.17 8.57 10.06
N GLN A 16 3.28 7.36 9.52
CA GLN A 16 4.53 6.81 8.98
C GLN A 16 4.90 7.36 7.59
N THR A 17 3.92 7.96 6.90
CA THR A 17 4.12 8.58 5.59
C THR A 17 3.54 9.98 5.64
N LEU A 18 4.37 10.99 5.40
CA LEU A 18 3.98 12.40 5.52
C LEU A 18 2.72 12.73 4.71
N SER A 19 2.62 12.24 3.47
CA SER A 19 1.44 12.46 2.60
C SER A 19 0.12 11.87 3.13
N LYS A 20 0.18 11.04 4.19
CA LYS A 20 -0.98 10.49 4.90
C LYS A 20 -1.19 11.15 6.27
N GLY A 21 -0.37 12.12 6.64
CA GLY A 21 -0.47 12.82 7.92
C GLY A 21 -1.80 13.57 8.05
N PRO A 22 -2.39 13.65 9.25
CA PRO A 22 -3.65 14.37 9.47
C PRO A 22 -3.57 15.84 9.04
N GLU A 23 -2.38 16.44 9.17
CA GLU A 23 -2.09 17.83 8.80
C GLU A 23 -2.02 18.08 7.29
N MET A 24 -2.05 17.03 6.46
CA MET A 24 -2.19 17.15 5.00
C MET A 24 -3.65 17.33 4.55
N PHE A 25 -4.61 17.18 5.46
CA PHE A 25 -6.03 17.22 5.19
C PHE A 25 -6.76 18.22 6.11
N VAL A 26 -8.01 18.54 5.77
CA VAL A 26 -8.83 19.44 6.57
C VAL A 26 -9.27 18.73 7.85
N GLU A 27 -8.85 19.26 9.00
CA GLU A 27 -9.20 18.74 10.32
C GLU A 27 -10.73 18.71 10.50
N GLY A 28 -11.23 17.57 10.98
CA GLY A 28 -12.67 17.34 11.19
C GLY A 28 -13.48 17.03 9.92
N ALA A 29 -12.91 17.17 8.72
CA ALA A 29 -13.59 16.84 7.46
C ALA A 29 -13.10 15.52 6.85
N TYR A 30 -11.84 15.14 7.08
CA TYR A 30 -11.25 13.90 6.57
C TYR A 30 -11.06 12.86 7.69
N PRO A 31 -11.31 11.57 7.42
CA PRO A 31 -10.96 10.52 8.36
C PRO A 31 -9.44 10.42 8.49
N VAL A 32 -8.95 10.37 9.73
CA VAL A 32 -7.50 10.27 9.99
C VAL A 32 -7.01 8.82 9.90
N PHE A 33 -7.87 7.85 10.23
CA PHE A 33 -7.52 6.43 10.26
C PHE A 33 -8.54 5.62 9.46
N LEU A 34 -8.05 4.87 8.47
CA LEU A 34 -8.82 3.86 7.75
C LEU A 34 -8.60 2.48 8.40
N GLU A 35 -9.65 1.68 8.51
CA GLU A 35 -9.62 0.33 9.06
C GLU A 35 -9.55 -0.73 7.95
N ARG A 36 -10.35 -0.58 6.90
CA ARG A 36 -10.46 -1.57 5.83
C ARG A 36 -10.78 -0.93 4.47
N GLY A 37 -10.56 -1.70 3.40
CA GLY A 37 -10.90 -1.31 2.04
C GLY A 37 -11.31 -2.51 1.17
N SER A 38 -12.17 -2.27 0.20
CA SER A 38 -12.64 -3.27 -0.79
C SER A 38 -13.07 -2.56 -2.07
N GLY A 39 -12.51 -2.97 -3.21
CA GLY A 39 -12.74 -2.29 -4.48
C GLY A 39 -12.29 -0.83 -4.41
N CYS A 40 -13.18 0.11 -4.75
CA CYS A 40 -12.91 1.55 -4.65
C CYS A 40 -13.32 2.17 -3.30
N ARG A 41 -13.78 1.36 -2.33
CA ARG A 41 -14.35 1.84 -1.07
C ARG A 41 -13.41 1.57 0.10
N VAL A 42 -13.42 2.50 1.06
CA VAL A 42 -12.69 2.41 2.33
C VAL A 42 -13.61 2.75 3.48
N TRP A 43 -13.30 2.20 4.65
CA TRP A 43 -14.02 2.47 5.89
C TRP A 43 -13.06 3.01 6.94
N ASP A 44 -13.44 4.09 7.60
CA ASP A 44 -12.71 4.60 8.76
C ASP A 44 -12.97 3.76 10.02
N VAL A 45 -12.18 4.02 11.05
CA VAL A 45 -12.27 3.34 12.36
C VAL A 45 -13.57 3.63 13.12
N ASP A 46 -14.36 4.62 12.67
CA ASP A 46 -15.66 4.97 13.23
C ASP A 46 -16.82 4.36 12.41
N GLY A 47 -16.49 3.60 11.35
CA GLY A 47 -17.44 2.86 10.51
C GLY A 47 -17.99 3.64 9.32
N ASN A 48 -17.54 4.86 9.06
CA ASN A 48 -17.99 5.64 7.90
C ASN A 48 -17.36 5.11 6.63
N GLU A 49 -18.12 5.14 5.53
CA GLU A 49 -17.70 4.62 4.24
C GLU A 49 -17.44 5.74 3.23
N TYR A 50 -16.35 5.61 2.47
CA TYR A 50 -15.94 6.59 1.47
C TYR A 50 -15.54 5.90 0.17
N VAL A 51 -15.74 6.61 -0.96
CA VAL A 51 -15.05 6.29 -2.21
C VAL A 51 -13.66 6.91 -2.14
N ASP A 52 -12.63 6.08 -2.27
CA ASP A 52 -11.25 6.53 -2.15
C ASP A 52 -10.67 6.95 -3.51
N TYR A 53 -10.46 8.25 -3.69
CA TYR A 53 -9.79 8.81 -4.86
C TYR A 53 -8.26 8.96 -4.68
N ILE A 54 -7.74 8.76 -3.47
CA ILE A 54 -6.30 8.81 -3.18
C ILE A 54 -5.64 7.46 -3.52
N LEU A 55 -6.40 6.36 -3.43
CA LEU A 55 -6.00 5.01 -3.87
C LEU A 55 -4.66 4.58 -3.27
N GLY A 56 -4.48 4.80 -1.97
CA GLY A 56 -3.24 4.48 -1.28
C GLY A 56 -2.01 5.18 -1.88
N LEU A 57 -2.16 6.45 -2.25
CA LEU A 57 -1.16 7.23 -3.00
C LEU A 57 -0.90 6.62 -4.39
N ALA A 58 -1.99 6.38 -5.13
CA ALA A 58 -2.04 5.76 -6.46
C ALA A 58 -1.58 4.30 -6.56
N SER A 59 -1.06 3.69 -5.50
CA SER A 59 -0.61 2.29 -5.49
C SER A 59 -1.74 1.26 -5.67
N ILE A 60 -2.98 1.64 -5.33
CA ILE A 60 -4.15 0.75 -5.36
C ILE A 60 -4.90 0.92 -6.70
N THR A 61 -4.24 0.57 -7.80
CA THR A 61 -4.82 0.76 -9.15
C THR A 61 -5.96 -0.21 -9.46
N LEU A 62 -5.91 -1.45 -8.95
CA LEU A 62 -6.93 -2.49 -9.19
C LEU A 62 -8.08 -2.48 -8.16
N GLY A 63 -8.05 -1.54 -7.21
CA GLY A 63 -8.93 -1.54 -6.05
C GLY A 63 -8.37 -2.36 -4.87
N TYR A 64 -8.84 -2.03 -3.68
CA TYR A 64 -8.48 -2.68 -2.43
C TYR A 64 -8.94 -4.14 -2.41
N ALA A 65 -8.09 -5.02 -1.86
CA ALA A 65 -8.35 -6.46 -1.74
C ALA A 65 -8.77 -7.13 -3.06
N TYR A 66 -8.13 -6.75 -4.17
CA TYR A 66 -8.40 -7.34 -5.47
C TYR A 66 -8.13 -8.86 -5.45
N PRO A 67 -9.15 -9.72 -5.69
CA PRO A 67 -9.08 -11.14 -5.35
C PRO A 67 -7.88 -11.88 -5.90
N ALA A 68 -7.53 -11.67 -7.17
CA ALA A 68 -6.41 -12.37 -7.81
C ALA A 68 -5.04 -12.03 -7.18
N VAL A 69 -4.86 -10.78 -6.72
CA VAL A 69 -3.62 -10.35 -6.05
C VAL A 69 -3.60 -10.91 -4.63
N THR A 70 -4.70 -10.79 -3.89
CA THR A 70 -4.82 -11.32 -2.52
C THR A 70 -4.54 -12.82 -2.48
N GLU A 71 -5.13 -13.59 -3.40
CA GLU A 71 -4.94 -15.04 -3.47
C GLU A 71 -3.49 -15.42 -3.84
N ALA A 72 -2.86 -14.70 -4.77
CA ALA A 72 -1.46 -14.94 -5.14
C ALA A 72 -0.51 -14.66 -3.97
N VAL A 73 -0.74 -13.58 -3.20
CA VAL A 73 0.04 -13.27 -2.00
C VAL A 73 -0.17 -14.34 -0.93
N ALA A 74 -1.40 -14.76 -0.67
CA ALA A 74 -1.70 -15.78 0.33
C ALA A 74 -0.96 -17.10 0.04
N ARG A 75 -0.99 -17.57 -1.21
CA ARG A 75 -0.25 -18.78 -1.62
C ARG A 75 1.26 -18.63 -1.48
N GLN A 76 1.82 -17.44 -1.74
CA GLN A 76 3.25 -17.23 -1.57
C GLN A 76 3.65 -17.20 -0.08
N LEU A 77 2.81 -16.66 0.80
CA LEU A 77 3.09 -16.62 2.24
C LEU A 77 3.23 -18.02 2.84
N GLU A 78 2.50 -19.02 2.34
CA GLU A 78 2.64 -20.43 2.74
C GLU A 78 4.03 -21.01 2.41
N ARG A 79 4.76 -20.41 1.47
CA ARG A 79 6.10 -20.84 1.03
C ARG A 79 7.22 -20.00 1.64
N GLY A 80 6.88 -18.88 2.31
CA GLY A 80 7.81 -17.87 2.79
C GLY A 80 7.88 -16.64 1.88
N SER A 81 8.15 -15.48 2.50
CA SER A 81 8.17 -14.17 1.82
C SER A 81 9.55 -13.53 1.70
N ILE A 82 10.50 -13.92 2.54
CA ILE A 82 11.87 -13.39 2.56
C ILE A 82 12.83 -14.56 2.73
N PHE A 83 13.82 -14.65 1.84
CA PHE A 83 14.81 -15.72 1.81
C PHE A 83 16.23 -15.14 1.83
N SER A 84 17.21 -15.93 2.25
CA SER A 84 18.63 -15.56 2.21
C SER A 84 19.25 -15.67 0.81
N LEU A 85 18.54 -16.27 -0.15
CA LEU A 85 18.95 -16.46 -1.54
C LEU A 85 17.84 -15.97 -2.49
N PRO A 86 18.17 -15.65 -3.75
CA PRO A 86 17.17 -15.13 -4.70
C PRO A 86 16.04 -16.12 -4.98
N HIS A 87 14.82 -15.60 -5.15
CA HIS A 87 13.65 -16.39 -5.52
C HIS A 87 13.42 -16.33 -7.05
N PRO A 88 12.98 -17.43 -7.71
CA PRO A 88 12.76 -17.45 -9.17
C PRO A 88 11.84 -16.34 -9.71
N LEU A 89 10.87 -15.89 -8.90
CA LEU A 89 9.97 -14.79 -9.25
C LEU A 89 10.70 -13.48 -9.57
N GLU A 90 11.90 -13.25 -9.03
CA GLU A 90 12.70 -12.07 -9.38
C GLU A 90 13.02 -12.04 -10.88
N VAL A 91 13.35 -13.19 -11.47
CA VAL A 91 13.61 -13.32 -12.92
C VAL A 91 12.31 -13.17 -13.70
N GLU A 92 11.25 -13.88 -13.30
CA GLU A 92 9.97 -13.86 -14.01
C GLU A 92 9.36 -12.45 -14.08
N VAL A 93 9.47 -11.66 -13.01
CA VAL A 93 8.96 -10.28 -12.98
C VAL A 93 9.86 -9.36 -13.80
N ALA A 94 11.18 -9.50 -13.72
CA ALA A 94 12.11 -8.68 -14.51
C ALA A 94 11.88 -8.87 -16.02
N GLU A 95 11.68 -10.10 -16.48
CA GLU A 95 11.34 -10.39 -17.87
C GLU A 95 10.00 -9.77 -18.29
N ARG A 96 8.99 -9.82 -17.42
CA ARG A 96 7.69 -9.19 -17.70
C ARG A 96 7.83 -7.68 -17.83
N LEU A 97 8.62 -7.04 -16.97
CA LEU A 97 8.86 -5.60 -17.04
C LEU A 97 9.59 -5.21 -18.32
N ALA A 98 10.64 -5.92 -18.71
CA ALA A 98 11.36 -5.68 -19.96
C ALA A 98 10.47 -5.84 -21.20
N ARG A 99 9.48 -6.75 -21.16
CA ARG A 99 8.49 -6.91 -22.24
C ARG A 99 7.47 -5.77 -22.31
N VAL A 100 7.06 -5.21 -21.17
CA VAL A 100 5.96 -4.22 -21.09
C VAL A 100 6.48 -2.78 -21.16
N ILE A 101 7.73 -2.52 -20.74
CA ILE A 101 8.34 -1.19 -20.72
C ILE A 101 9.35 -1.10 -21.88
N PRO A 102 9.02 -0.41 -23.00
CA PRO A 102 9.79 -0.51 -24.24
C PRO A 102 11.26 -0.10 -24.15
N CYS A 103 11.60 0.81 -23.23
CA CYS A 103 12.97 1.28 -23.03
C CYS A 103 13.78 0.46 -22.01
N ALA A 104 13.15 -0.47 -21.29
CA ALA A 104 13.81 -1.23 -20.24
C ALA A 104 14.37 -2.55 -20.79
N GLN A 105 15.70 -2.70 -20.71
CA GLN A 105 16.38 -3.96 -21.08
C GLN A 105 16.62 -4.87 -19.87
N MET A 106 16.77 -4.29 -18.67
CA MET A 106 17.01 -4.98 -17.40
C MET A 106 16.22 -4.26 -16.30
N ALA A 107 15.94 -4.98 -15.20
CA ALA A 107 15.24 -4.42 -14.04
C ALA A 107 15.98 -4.76 -12.74
N ARG A 108 15.88 -3.86 -11.76
CA ARG A 108 16.33 -4.06 -10.37
C ARG A 108 15.21 -3.61 -9.43
N PHE A 109 14.93 -4.41 -8.42
CA PHE A 109 13.88 -4.12 -7.44
C PHE A 109 14.47 -3.47 -6.18
N LEU A 110 13.83 -2.41 -5.73
CA LEU A 110 14.09 -1.68 -4.49
C LEU A 110 12.77 -1.59 -3.70
N LYS A 111 12.78 -1.03 -2.49
CA LYS A 111 11.58 -1.00 -1.63
C LYS A 111 10.75 0.26 -1.86
N THR A 112 11.38 1.35 -2.25
CA THR A 112 10.71 2.65 -2.41
C THR A 112 11.13 3.33 -3.71
N GLY A 113 10.38 4.34 -4.14
CA GLY A 113 10.74 5.15 -5.31
C GLY A 113 11.87 6.16 -5.06
N SER A 114 12.33 6.33 -3.82
CA SER A 114 13.43 7.22 -3.46
C SER A 114 14.80 6.55 -3.46
N GLU A 115 14.84 5.22 -3.37
CA GLU A 115 16.07 4.42 -3.51
C GLU A 115 16.48 4.29 -4.97
#